data_AF-A0A0X8I9A9-F1
#
_entry.id   AF-A0A0X8I9A9-F1
#
_cell.length_a   1.000
_cell.length_b   1.000
_cell.length_c   1.000
_cell.angle_alpha   90.00
_cell.angle_beta   90.00
_cell.angle_gamma   90.00
#
_symmetry.space_group_name_H-M   'P 1'
#
loop_
_entity.id
_entity.type
_entity.pdbx_description
1 polymer ?
#
loop_
_entity_poly.entity_id
_entity_poly.type
_entity_poly.pdbx_seq_one_letter_code
_entity_poly.pdbx_strand_id
1 'polypeptide(L)'
;MARVKALMLGIDSLTYKYFMKCNSRNLLTLLDTTFRGVTENRTLQSPASAWLTVLTGEETQTQGFLLKAPELPLVSETRATLINVPLTNPTLGSPSFAMDSSTSAKEEVDSVVSAVLEALDSGPVIAAITALERLPTPDPCPIYSVIDSAARKLVLAADEFIVFSPYGPRTANGYDPYGVYLASKPRPNEHETVKLWEIGRIFSIMAGRD
;
A
#
# COMPACT_ATOMS: atom_id res chain seq x y z
N MET A 1 -17.14 -16.30 -16.34
CA MET A 1 -16.39 -16.22 -15.08
C MET A 1 -16.42 -14.79 -14.57
N ALA A 2 -16.92 -14.58 -13.36
CA ALA A 2 -16.75 -13.30 -12.66
C ALA A 2 -15.24 -13.03 -12.52
N ARG A 3 -14.81 -11.78 -12.73
CA ARG A 3 -13.41 -11.39 -12.46
C ARG A 3 -13.24 -11.32 -10.95
N VAL A 4 -12.14 -11.88 -10.45
CA VAL A 4 -11.74 -11.76 -9.04
C VAL A 4 -11.47 -10.28 -8.74
N LYS A 5 -12.09 -9.75 -7.69
CA LYS A 5 -11.83 -8.40 -7.20
C LYS A 5 -10.57 -8.40 -6.34
N ALA A 6 -9.41 -8.32 -6.99
CA ALA A 6 -8.11 -8.30 -6.32
C ALA A 6 -7.67 -6.87 -5.98
N LEU A 7 -7.32 -6.62 -4.72
CA LEU A 7 -6.85 -5.32 -4.23
C LEU A 7 -5.44 -5.41 -3.67
N MET A 8 -4.52 -4.57 -4.15
CA MET A 8 -3.26 -4.28 -3.47
C MET A 8 -3.28 -2.84 -2.95
N LEU A 9 -3.43 -2.70 -1.64
CA LEU A 9 -3.46 -1.41 -0.94
C LEU A 9 -2.15 -1.20 -0.18
N GLY A 10 -1.31 -0.29 -0.70
CA GLY A 10 -0.15 0.19 0.04
C GLY A 10 -0.51 1.40 0.89
N ILE A 11 -0.08 1.43 2.14
CA ILE A 11 -0.26 2.55 3.04
C ILE A 11 1.12 2.94 3.55
N ASP A 12 1.70 4.01 3.01
CA ASP A 12 3.08 4.39 3.33
C ASP A 12 3.22 4.80 4.79
N SER A 13 4.37 4.48 5.41
CA SER A 13 4.66 4.81 6.81
C SER A 13 3.72 4.16 7.86
N LEU A 14 3.00 3.11 7.48
CA LEU A 14 2.11 2.36 8.37
C LEU A 14 2.91 1.33 9.18
N THR A 15 2.65 1.24 10.50
CA THR A 15 3.35 0.32 11.39
C THR A 15 2.43 -0.31 12.43
N TYR A 16 2.67 -1.58 12.77
CA TYR A 16 1.95 -2.31 13.81
C TYR A 16 1.98 -1.61 15.17
N LYS A 17 3.07 -0.89 15.49
CA LYS A 17 3.19 -0.12 16.74
C LYS A 17 2.01 0.84 16.95
N TYR A 18 1.58 1.49 15.88
CA TYR A 18 0.51 2.48 15.95
C TYR A 18 -0.90 1.88 15.83
N PHE A 19 -1.05 0.63 15.39
CA PHE A 19 -2.35 -0.06 15.45
C PHE A 19 -2.82 -0.16 16.89
N MET A 20 -1.91 -0.61 17.76
CA MET A 20 -2.16 -0.76 19.19
C MET A 20 -2.31 0.61 19.87
N LYS A 21 -1.38 1.55 19.62
CA LYS A 21 -1.42 2.88 20.24
C LYS A 21 -2.70 3.64 19.90
N CYS A 22 -3.14 3.59 18.65
CA CYS A 22 -4.29 4.35 18.15
C CYS A 22 -5.60 3.57 18.20
N ASN A 23 -5.59 2.33 18.72
CA ASN A 23 -6.76 1.46 18.82
C ASN A 23 -7.50 1.29 17.48
N SER A 24 -6.74 1.02 16.41
CA SER A 24 -7.26 0.80 15.05
C SER A 24 -7.93 -0.57 14.95
N ARG A 25 -9.18 -0.66 15.42
CA ARG A 25 -9.88 -1.94 15.63
C ARG A 25 -9.96 -2.82 14.39
N ASN A 26 -10.13 -2.24 13.21
CA ASN A 26 -10.28 -3.02 11.97
C ASN A 26 -8.94 -3.58 11.51
N LEU A 27 -7.88 -2.77 11.53
CA LEU A 27 -6.51 -3.21 11.27
C LEU A 27 -6.03 -4.25 12.29
N LEU A 28 -6.42 -4.10 13.57
CA LEU A 28 -6.18 -5.11 14.60
C LEU A 28 -6.93 -6.41 14.33
N THR A 29 -8.19 -6.31 13.90
CA THR A 29 -8.97 -7.50 13.52
C THR A 29 -8.30 -8.24 12.35
N LEU A 30 -7.85 -7.50 11.32
CA LEU A 30 -7.15 -8.11 10.18
C LEU A 30 -5.85 -8.81 10.61
N LEU A 31 -5.13 -8.27 11.59
CA LEU A 31 -3.92 -8.92 12.14
C LEU A 31 -4.20 -10.32 12.72
N ASP A 32 -5.40 -10.51 13.28
CA ASP A 32 -5.83 -11.76 13.91
C ASP A 32 -6.51 -12.73 12.93
N THR A 33 -7.09 -12.23 11.83
CA THR A 33 -7.92 -13.03 10.91
C THR A 33 -7.30 -13.28 9.54
N THR A 34 -6.06 -12.84 9.29
CA THR A 34 -5.43 -12.89 7.96
C THR A 34 -3.98 -13.37 8.04
N PHE A 35 -3.37 -13.66 6.89
CA PHE A 35 -1.93 -13.94 6.83
C PHE A 35 -1.16 -12.65 7.07
N ARG A 36 -0.29 -12.66 8.07
CA ARG A 36 0.47 -11.49 8.50
C ARG A 36 1.97 -11.65 8.30
N GLY A 37 2.66 -10.52 8.19
CA GLY A 37 4.11 -10.48 8.12
C GLY A 37 4.63 -9.07 8.38
N VAL A 38 5.94 -8.96 8.55
CA VAL A 38 6.62 -7.67 8.64
C VAL A 38 7.36 -7.48 7.33
N THR A 39 7.07 -6.40 6.61
CA THR A 39 7.90 -5.99 5.47
C THR A 39 9.23 -5.45 5.99
N GLU A 40 10.32 -5.76 5.30
CA GLU A 40 11.64 -5.23 5.63
C GLU A 40 12.22 -4.48 4.43
N ASN A 41 12.56 -3.21 4.65
CA ASN A 41 13.15 -2.32 3.68
C ASN A 41 14.22 -1.44 4.34
N ARG A 42 15.47 -1.90 4.29
CA ARG A 42 16.61 -1.19 4.89
C ARG A 42 17.24 -0.17 3.94
N THR A 43 17.18 -0.43 2.63
CA THR A 43 17.99 0.21 1.60
C THR A 43 17.20 1.23 0.79
N LEU A 44 15.89 1.03 0.60
CA LEU A 44 15.05 1.82 -0.31
C LEU A 44 14.24 2.86 0.47
N GLN A 45 14.91 3.89 0.97
CA GLN A 45 14.31 4.88 1.87
C GLN A 45 13.66 6.06 1.13
N SER A 46 12.91 5.78 0.05
CA SER A 46 12.01 6.75 -0.58
C SER A 46 10.73 6.06 -1.08
N PRO A 47 9.57 6.76 -1.12
CA PRO A 47 8.32 6.18 -1.62
C PRO A 47 8.46 5.61 -3.03
N ALA A 48 9.07 6.38 -3.95
CA ALA A 48 9.22 5.98 -5.34
C ALA A 48 10.07 4.71 -5.50
N SER A 49 11.18 4.59 -4.78
CA SER A 49 12.06 3.41 -4.85
C SER A 49 11.36 2.15 -4.30
N ALA A 50 10.66 2.29 -3.17
CA ALA A 50 9.93 1.19 -2.55
C ALA A 50 8.80 0.69 -3.46
N TRP A 51 7.96 1.59 -3.97
CA TRP A 51 6.87 1.22 -4.87
C TRP A 51 7.37 0.70 -6.21
N LEU A 52 8.44 1.27 -6.76
CA LEU A 52 9.01 0.75 -8.00
C LEU A 52 9.47 -0.69 -7.81
N THR A 53 10.13 -1.00 -6.70
CA THR A 53 10.55 -2.38 -6.36
C THR A 53 9.37 -3.35 -6.25
N VAL A 54 8.25 -2.92 -5.65
CA VAL A 54 7.03 -3.75 -5.58
C VAL A 54 6.49 -4.02 -6.99
N LEU A 55 6.48 -3.01 -7.86
CA LEU A 55 5.83 -3.04 -9.17
C LEU A 55 6.70 -3.67 -10.28
N THR A 56 8.02 -3.68 -10.11
CA THR A 56 8.98 -4.33 -11.04
C THR A 56 9.34 -5.75 -10.61
N GLY A 57 9.22 -6.09 -9.32
CA GLY A 57 9.67 -7.38 -8.80
C GLY A 57 11.18 -7.48 -8.60
N GLU A 58 11.91 -6.37 -8.66
CA GLU A 58 13.37 -6.30 -8.46
C GLU A 58 13.75 -5.07 -7.64
N GLU A 59 14.78 -5.18 -6.80
CA GLU A 59 15.26 -4.06 -5.97
C GLU A 59 15.69 -2.87 -6.85
N THR A 60 14.94 -1.78 -6.79
CA THR A 60 15.13 -0.62 -7.67
C THR A 60 15.25 0.67 -6.86
N GLN A 61 16.36 1.39 -7.03
CA GLN A 61 16.63 2.67 -6.38
C GLN A 61 16.45 3.85 -7.33
N THR A 62 15.90 4.95 -6.81
CA THR A 62 15.65 6.19 -7.55
C THR A 62 16.14 7.38 -6.73
N GLN A 63 16.57 8.44 -7.42
CA GLN A 63 16.86 9.73 -6.79
C GLN A 63 15.56 10.53 -6.66
N GLY A 64 14.76 10.22 -5.64
CA GLY A 64 13.47 10.86 -5.40
C GLY A 64 12.36 10.38 -6.33
N PHE A 65 11.35 11.22 -6.53
CA PHE A 65 10.22 10.95 -7.44
C PHE A 65 10.65 11.00 -8.90
N LEU A 66 10.05 10.13 -9.71
CA LEU A 66 10.31 10.06 -11.13
C LEU A 66 9.61 11.21 -11.86
N LEU A 67 10.22 11.67 -12.97
CA LEU A 67 9.55 12.58 -13.90
C LEU A 67 8.43 11.88 -14.69
N LYS A 68 8.62 10.58 -14.95
CA LYS A 68 7.67 9.73 -15.66
C LYS A 68 7.84 8.29 -15.19
N ALA A 69 6.73 7.58 -14.99
CA ALA A 69 6.76 6.16 -14.66
C ALA A 69 7.33 5.33 -15.84
N PRO A 70 8.22 4.36 -15.59
CA PRO A 70 8.64 3.40 -16.59
C PRO A 70 7.50 2.42 -16.91
N GLU A 71 7.78 1.46 -17.78
CA GLU A 71 6.91 0.28 -17.87
C GLU A 71 6.90 -0.47 -16.53
N LEU A 72 5.71 -0.87 -16.07
CA LEU A 72 5.50 -1.53 -14.80
C LEU A 72 5.00 -2.96 -15.07
N PRO A 73 5.88 -3.99 -15.04
CA PRO A 73 5.53 -5.36 -15.38
C PRO A 73 4.28 -5.87 -14.67
N LEU A 74 4.17 -5.64 -13.36
CA LEU A 74 3.00 -6.06 -12.59
C LEU A 74 1.68 -5.47 -13.13
N VAL A 75 1.72 -4.21 -13.57
CA VAL A 75 0.54 -3.52 -14.12
C VAL A 75 0.20 -4.06 -15.49
N SER A 76 1.19 -4.30 -16.35
CA SER A 76 1.02 -4.90 -17.67
C SER A 76 0.42 -6.32 -17.57
N GLU A 77 0.90 -7.13 -16.63
CA GLU A 77 0.45 -8.51 -16.41
C GLU A 77 -0.97 -8.60 -15.84
N THR A 78 -1.25 -7.81 -14.80
CA THR A 78 -2.55 -7.87 -14.09
C THR A 78 -3.62 -6.99 -14.72
N ARG A 79 -3.22 -6.06 -15.58
CA ARG A 79 -4.06 -4.96 -16.08
C ARG A 79 -4.71 -4.15 -14.97
N ALA A 80 -4.04 -4.06 -13.82
CA ALA A 80 -4.60 -3.40 -12.66
C ALA A 80 -4.75 -1.90 -12.88
N THR A 81 -5.84 -1.33 -12.35
CA THR A 81 -6.01 0.12 -12.28
C THR A 81 -5.12 0.69 -11.19
N LEU A 82 -4.32 1.70 -11.54
CA LEU A 82 -3.46 2.42 -10.59
C LEU A 82 -4.19 3.61 -9.98
N ILE A 83 -4.12 3.73 -8.65
CA ILE A 83 -4.73 4.81 -7.88
C ILE A 83 -3.70 5.39 -6.90
N ASN A 84 -3.38 6.67 -7.04
CA ASN A 84 -2.55 7.41 -6.08
C ASN A 84 -1.15 6.82 -5.79
N VAL A 85 -0.55 6.07 -6.71
CA VAL A 85 0.73 5.39 -6.49
C VAL A 85 1.91 6.37 -6.49
N PRO A 86 2.75 6.46 -5.44
CA PRO A 86 3.74 7.52 -5.26
C PRO A 86 5.07 7.27 -6.01
N LEU A 87 5.00 7.00 -7.32
CA LEU A 87 6.18 6.92 -8.21
C LEU A 87 6.62 8.30 -8.72
N THR A 88 5.66 9.17 -9.00
CA THR A 88 5.84 10.54 -9.49
C THR A 88 5.29 11.53 -8.47
N ASN A 89 5.53 12.83 -8.67
CA ASN A 89 4.88 13.90 -7.89
C ASN A 89 4.28 14.94 -8.85
N PRO A 90 2.94 15.08 -8.94
CA PRO A 90 1.89 14.31 -8.24
C PRO A 90 1.93 12.79 -8.49
N THR A 91 1.31 12.02 -7.61
CA THR A 91 1.29 10.55 -7.65
C THR A 91 0.69 10.00 -8.97
N LEU A 92 1.07 8.80 -9.36
CA LEU A 92 0.58 8.13 -10.55
C LEU A 92 -0.83 7.53 -10.34
N GLY A 93 -1.70 7.64 -11.33
CA GLY A 93 -3.06 7.11 -11.29
C GLY A 93 -4.10 8.20 -11.02
N SER A 94 -5.37 7.80 -10.85
CA SER A 94 -6.48 8.74 -10.58
C SER A 94 -7.37 8.20 -9.46
N PRO A 95 -7.60 8.97 -8.38
CA PRO A 95 -7.07 10.31 -8.11
C PRO A 95 -5.54 10.35 -7.93
N SER A 96 -5.00 11.56 -8.01
CA SER A 96 -3.57 11.88 -7.88
C SER A 96 -3.39 13.05 -6.93
N PHE A 97 -2.39 12.98 -6.05
CA PHE A 97 -2.11 13.99 -5.04
C PHE A 97 -0.64 14.41 -5.05
N ALA A 98 -0.40 15.66 -4.67
CA ALA A 98 0.97 16.15 -4.46
C ALA A 98 1.57 15.48 -3.21
N MET A 99 2.85 15.13 -3.27
CA MET A 99 3.60 14.53 -2.15
C MET A 99 4.08 15.59 -1.15
N ASP A 100 3.18 16.50 -0.77
CA ASP A 100 3.36 17.57 0.20
C ASP A 100 2.15 17.65 1.15
N SER A 101 2.04 18.70 1.98
CA SER A 101 0.96 18.85 2.97
C SER A 101 -0.28 19.58 2.45
N SER A 102 -0.43 19.79 1.14
CA SER A 102 -1.54 20.56 0.57
C SER A 102 -2.90 19.85 0.69
N THR A 103 -2.92 18.51 0.60
CA THR A 103 -4.13 17.69 0.73
C THR A 103 -4.24 17.07 2.12
N SER A 104 -5.40 17.22 2.75
CA SER A 104 -5.67 16.61 4.06
C SER A 104 -5.75 15.08 3.99
N ALA A 105 -5.47 14.40 5.11
CA ALA A 105 -5.57 12.94 5.19
C ALA A 105 -6.98 12.42 4.82
N LYS A 106 -8.02 13.12 5.27
CA LYS A 106 -9.41 12.73 5.01
C LYS A 106 -9.76 12.83 3.54
N GLU A 107 -9.37 13.92 2.90
CA GLU A 107 -9.64 14.18 1.49
C GLU A 107 -8.95 13.15 0.57
N GLU A 108 -7.67 12.86 0.84
CA GLU A 108 -6.96 11.80 0.10
C GLU A 108 -7.65 10.46 0.29
N VAL A 109 -7.85 10.03 1.54
CA VAL A 109 -8.37 8.69 1.84
C VAL A 109 -9.78 8.49 1.30
N ASP A 110 -10.68 9.47 1.42
CA ASP A 110 -12.04 9.36 0.90
C ASP A 110 -12.06 9.26 -0.64
N SER A 111 -11.19 10.03 -1.31
CA SER A 111 -11.06 10.00 -2.77
C SER A 111 -10.48 8.68 -3.26
N VAL A 112 -9.44 8.17 -2.60
CA VAL A 112 -8.85 6.85 -2.89
C VAL A 112 -9.88 5.75 -2.66
N VAL A 113 -10.60 5.75 -1.53
CA VAL A 113 -11.63 4.74 -1.24
C VAL A 113 -12.70 4.73 -2.33
N SER A 114 -13.19 5.91 -2.72
CA SER A 114 -14.25 6.02 -3.73
C SER A 114 -13.77 5.45 -5.08
N ALA A 115 -12.57 5.83 -5.53
CA ALA A 115 -12.01 5.35 -6.79
C ALA A 115 -11.69 3.86 -6.77
N VAL A 116 -11.20 3.31 -5.66
CA VAL A 116 -10.94 1.87 -5.52
C VAL A 116 -12.23 1.08 -5.63
N LEU A 117 -13.29 1.49 -4.92
CA LEU A 117 -14.57 0.79 -4.97
C LEU A 117 -15.17 0.78 -6.38
N GLU A 118 -15.07 1.87 -7.13
CA GLU A 118 -15.49 1.95 -8.52
C GLU A 118 -14.63 1.06 -9.44
N ALA A 119 -13.31 1.09 -9.27
CA ALA A 119 -12.38 0.34 -10.12
C ALA A 119 -12.44 -1.18 -9.88
N LEU A 120 -12.70 -1.63 -8.65
CA LEU A 120 -12.77 -3.06 -8.31
C LEU A 120 -13.86 -3.81 -9.07
N ASP A 121 -14.93 -3.13 -9.51
CA ASP A 121 -15.96 -3.75 -10.35
C ASP A 121 -15.47 -4.05 -11.78
N SER A 122 -14.41 -3.36 -12.23
CA SER A 122 -13.84 -3.50 -13.57
C SER A 122 -12.63 -4.43 -13.63
N GLY A 123 -11.90 -4.61 -12.54
CA GLY A 123 -10.73 -5.49 -12.48
C GLY A 123 -9.86 -5.29 -11.24
N PRO A 124 -8.64 -5.86 -11.25
CA PRO A 124 -7.68 -5.69 -10.16
C PRO A 124 -7.30 -4.23 -9.95
N VAL A 125 -7.00 -3.86 -8.71
CA VAL A 125 -6.65 -2.49 -8.32
C VAL A 125 -5.36 -2.47 -7.52
N ILE A 126 -4.47 -1.54 -7.86
CA ILE A 126 -3.30 -1.19 -7.06
C ILE A 126 -3.46 0.25 -6.61
N ALA A 127 -3.58 0.46 -5.31
CA ALA A 127 -3.85 1.76 -4.72
C ALA A 127 -2.88 2.09 -3.60
N ALA A 128 -2.59 3.38 -3.42
CA ALA A 128 -1.82 3.85 -2.28
C ALA A 128 -2.60 4.86 -1.42
N ILE A 129 -2.29 4.87 -0.13
CA ILE A 129 -2.58 5.95 0.81
C ILE A 129 -1.25 6.47 1.35
N THR A 130 -0.98 7.74 1.12
CA THR A 130 0.28 8.44 1.43
C THR A 130 0.16 9.41 2.61
N ALA A 131 -1.04 9.55 3.20
CA ALA A 131 -1.32 10.54 4.24
C ALA A 131 -0.32 10.51 5.42
N LEU A 132 0.04 9.32 5.90
CA LEU A 132 1.01 9.15 6.99
C LEU A 132 2.44 9.54 6.59
N GLU A 133 2.77 9.40 5.30
CA GLU A 133 4.06 9.80 4.73
C GLU A 133 4.16 11.33 4.59
N ARG A 134 3.10 11.95 4.04
CA ARG A 134 3.08 13.38 3.71
C ARG A 134 2.86 14.27 4.92
N LEU A 135 2.18 13.79 5.95
CA LEU A 135 1.71 14.59 7.08
C LEU A 135 2.44 14.18 8.37
N PRO A 136 3.68 14.65 8.61
CA PRO A 136 4.40 14.37 9.84
C PRO A 136 3.65 14.98 11.02
N THR A 137 3.31 14.16 12.02
CA THR A 137 2.56 14.60 13.20
C THR A 137 3.06 13.87 14.46
N PRO A 138 3.15 14.55 15.61
CA PRO A 138 3.43 13.90 16.89
C PRO A 138 2.27 12.98 17.35
N ASP A 139 1.05 13.26 16.89
CA ASP A 139 -0.13 12.43 17.12
C ASP A 139 -0.68 11.90 15.78
N PRO A 140 -0.33 10.66 15.40
CA PRO A 140 -0.80 10.05 14.16
C PRO A 140 -2.22 9.46 14.28
N CYS A 141 -2.81 9.39 15.48
CA CYS A 141 -4.03 8.63 15.70
C CYS A 141 -5.26 9.13 14.93
N PRO A 142 -5.45 10.45 14.71
CA PRO A 142 -6.51 10.93 13.82
C PRO A 142 -6.38 10.40 12.38
N ILE A 143 -5.16 10.32 11.84
CA ILE A 143 -4.91 9.77 10.50
C ILE A 143 -5.16 8.26 10.50
N TYR A 144 -4.69 7.55 11.51
CA TYR A 144 -4.94 6.11 11.67
C TYR A 144 -6.44 5.77 11.77
N SER A 145 -7.27 6.61 12.40
CA SER A 145 -8.72 6.39 12.49
C SER A 145 -9.40 6.44 11.10
N VAL A 146 -9.00 7.39 10.26
CA VAL A 146 -9.48 7.51 8.88
C VAL A 146 -9.03 6.31 8.04
N ILE A 147 -7.75 5.93 8.15
CA ILE A 147 -7.17 4.77 7.46
C ILE A 147 -7.82 3.46 7.91
N ASP A 148 -8.07 3.27 9.21
CA ASP A 148 -8.69 2.06 9.77
C ASP A 148 -10.10 1.85 9.20
N SER A 149 -10.88 2.93 9.09
CA SER A 149 -12.20 2.92 8.48
C SER A 149 -12.13 2.60 6.97
N ALA A 150 -11.13 3.13 6.28
CA ALA A 150 -10.89 2.85 4.86
C ALA A 150 -10.49 1.41 4.61
N ALA A 151 -9.52 0.88 5.38
CA ALA A 151 -9.06 -0.50 5.29
C ALA A 151 -10.22 -1.49 5.44
N ARG A 152 -11.11 -1.27 6.42
CA ARG A 152 -12.33 -2.09 6.57
C ARG A 152 -13.19 -2.07 5.32
N LYS A 153 -13.52 -0.88 4.80
CA LYS A 153 -14.41 -0.73 3.63
C LYS A 153 -13.83 -1.42 2.40
N LEU A 154 -12.54 -1.24 2.15
CA LEU A 154 -11.86 -1.76 0.97
C LEU A 154 -11.66 -3.28 1.04
N VAL A 155 -11.24 -3.80 2.20
CA VAL A 155 -11.07 -5.26 2.38
C VAL A 155 -12.40 -5.99 2.25
N LEU A 156 -13.51 -5.44 2.76
CA LEU A 156 -14.84 -6.05 2.61
C LEU A 156 -15.37 -6.03 1.18
N ALA A 157 -14.84 -5.17 0.30
CA ALA A 157 -15.27 -5.06 -1.09
C ALA A 157 -14.44 -5.93 -2.05
N ALA A 158 -13.27 -6.40 -1.61
CA ALA A 158 -12.36 -7.23 -2.39
C ALA A 158 -12.58 -8.72 -2.08
N ASP A 159 -12.44 -9.58 -3.10
CA ASP A 159 -12.42 -11.03 -2.93
C ASP A 159 -11.05 -11.48 -2.40
N GLU A 160 -10.00 -10.82 -2.88
CA GLU A 160 -8.60 -11.08 -2.54
C GLU A 160 -7.91 -9.75 -2.25
N PHE A 161 -7.07 -9.68 -1.22
CA PHE A 161 -6.39 -8.44 -0.86
C PHE A 161 -4.98 -8.62 -0.31
N ILE A 162 -4.19 -7.57 -0.49
CA ILE A 162 -2.96 -7.28 0.24
C ILE A 162 -3.09 -5.86 0.80
N VAL A 163 -2.91 -5.71 2.11
CA VAL A 163 -2.66 -4.42 2.76
C VAL A 163 -1.21 -4.44 3.22
N PHE A 164 -0.40 -3.53 2.69
CA PHE A 164 1.02 -3.49 3.04
C PHE A 164 1.52 -2.07 3.30
N SER A 165 2.68 -1.99 3.94
CA SER A 165 3.47 -0.77 4.02
C SER A 165 4.91 -1.13 3.67
N PRO A 166 5.57 -0.40 2.78
CA PRO A 166 6.95 -0.73 2.41
C PRO A 166 7.96 -0.46 3.54
N TYR A 167 7.62 0.42 4.48
CA TYR A 167 8.46 0.87 5.59
C TYR A 167 7.60 1.54 6.65
N GLY A 168 8.13 1.73 7.85
CA GLY A 168 7.47 2.45 8.92
C GLY A 168 7.74 3.97 8.87
N PRO A 169 7.25 4.72 9.87
CA PRO A 169 7.37 6.17 9.92
C PRO A 169 8.81 6.68 9.85
N ARG A 170 8.98 7.90 9.31
CA ARG A 170 10.25 8.61 9.36
C ARG A 170 10.66 8.92 10.81
N THR A 171 11.91 8.64 11.13
CA THR A 171 12.57 8.92 12.41
C THR A 171 13.75 9.88 12.21
N ALA A 172 14.41 10.27 13.31
CA ALA A 172 15.64 11.08 13.25
C ALA A 172 16.76 10.43 12.43
N ASN A 173 16.77 9.09 12.33
CA ASN A 173 17.82 8.30 11.67
C ASN A 173 17.42 7.81 10.27
N GLY A 174 16.35 8.37 9.67
CA GLY A 174 15.76 7.85 8.44
C GLY A 174 14.46 7.10 8.71
N TYR A 175 13.99 6.30 7.75
CA TYR A 175 12.75 5.53 7.92
C TYR A 175 12.97 4.34 8.86
N ASP A 176 11.94 3.99 9.63
CA ASP A 176 11.87 2.67 10.25
C ASP A 176 11.85 1.63 9.12
N PRO A 177 12.82 0.70 9.07
CA PRO A 177 12.90 -0.26 7.96
C PRO A 177 11.75 -1.28 7.96
N TYR A 178 10.90 -1.29 8.99
CA TYR A 178 9.83 -2.28 9.13
C TYR A 178 8.44 -1.68 8.93
N GLY A 179 7.69 -2.27 8.00
CA GLY A 179 6.29 -1.92 7.74
C GLY A 179 5.32 -3.05 8.11
N VAL A 180 4.20 -3.09 7.39
CA VAL A 180 3.07 -3.99 7.61
C VAL A 180 2.88 -4.88 6.40
N TYR A 181 2.49 -6.13 6.61
CA TYR A 181 1.94 -6.99 5.56
C TYR A 181 0.76 -7.79 6.10
N LEU A 182 -0.40 -7.65 5.48
CA LEU A 182 -1.64 -8.39 5.77
C LEU A 182 -2.25 -8.84 4.44
N ALA A 183 -2.61 -10.11 4.30
CA ALA A 183 -3.08 -10.65 3.03
C ALA A 183 -4.13 -11.76 3.20
N SER A 184 -5.00 -11.91 2.20
CA SER A 184 -6.01 -12.98 2.14
C SER A 184 -5.42 -14.36 1.79
N LYS A 185 -4.26 -14.42 1.12
CA LYS A 185 -3.55 -15.66 0.78
C LYS A 185 -2.25 -15.83 1.55
N PRO A 186 -1.83 -17.09 1.80
CA PRO A 186 -0.54 -17.38 2.41
C PRO A 186 0.61 -16.96 1.48
N ARG A 187 1.75 -16.67 2.10
CA ARG A 187 3.02 -16.41 1.41
C ARG A 187 3.93 -17.63 1.54
N PRO A 188 4.82 -17.91 0.56
CA PRO A 188 5.66 -19.11 0.60
C PRO A 188 6.57 -19.25 1.84
N ASN A 189 7.09 -18.14 2.38
CA ASN A 189 8.11 -18.13 3.45
C ASN A 189 7.62 -17.48 4.75
N GLU A 190 6.58 -18.02 5.40
CA GLU A 190 5.89 -17.39 6.55
C GLU A 190 6.77 -17.05 7.77
N HIS A 191 7.97 -17.64 7.88
CA HIS A 191 8.89 -17.40 9.00
C HIS A 191 9.89 -16.24 8.76
N GLU A 192 9.97 -15.71 7.54
CA GLU A 192 10.90 -14.64 7.18
C GLU A 192 10.20 -13.28 7.05
N THR A 193 10.94 -12.18 7.07
CA THR A 193 10.38 -10.87 6.69
C THR A 193 9.94 -10.86 5.23
N VAL A 194 8.87 -10.14 4.91
CA VAL A 194 8.39 -9.99 3.52
C VAL A 194 9.26 -8.97 2.79
N LYS A 195 9.84 -9.37 1.66
CA LYS A 195 10.61 -8.46 0.81
C LYS A 195 9.68 -7.73 -0.15
N LEU A 196 10.00 -6.48 -0.49
CA LEU A 196 9.11 -5.64 -1.31
C LEU A 196 8.81 -6.26 -2.68
N TRP A 197 9.81 -6.86 -3.33
CA TRP A 197 9.63 -7.52 -4.62
C TRP A 197 8.72 -8.76 -4.57
N GLU A 198 8.55 -9.39 -3.40
CA GLU A 198 7.64 -10.53 -3.24
C GLU A 198 6.17 -10.10 -3.26
N ILE A 199 5.88 -8.86 -2.83
CA ILE A 199 4.51 -8.34 -2.71
C ILE A 199 3.83 -8.31 -4.09
N GLY A 200 4.52 -7.78 -5.09
CA GLY A 200 4.01 -7.73 -6.46
C GLY A 200 3.74 -9.11 -7.04
N ARG A 201 4.64 -10.07 -6.80
CA ARG A 201 4.46 -11.46 -7.22
C ARG A 201 3.26 -12.13 -6.56
N ILE A 202 3.02 -11.87 -5.28
CA ILE A 202 1.83 -12.42 -4.59
C ILE A 202 0.56 -11.81 -5.18
N PHE A 203 0.57 -10.51 -5.47
CA PHE A 203 -0.56 -9.84 -6.10
C PHE A 203 -0.85 -10.38 -7.51
N SER A 204 0.16 -10.67 -8.33
CA SER A 204 -0.06 -11.21 -9.67
C SER A 204 -0.74 -12.58 -9.64
N ILE A 205 -0.44 -13.42 -8.64
CA ILE A 205 -1.13 -14.69 -8.41
C ILE A 205 -2.59 -14.49 -7.95
N MET A 206 -2.86 -13.45 -7.14
CA MET A 206 -4.23 -13.11 -6.71
C MET A 206 -5.09 -12.53 -7.83
N ALA A 207 -4.49 -11.67 -8.66
CA ALA A 207 -5.14 -10.98 -9.77
C ALA A 207 -5.23 -11.85 -11.04
N GLY A 208 -4.36 -12.86 -11.14
CA GLY A 208 -4.33 -13.83 -12.21
C GLY A 208 -5.57 -14.72 -12.21
N ARG A 209 -6.10 -14.96 -13.41
CA ARG A 209 -7.00 -16.08 -13.68
C ARG A 209 -6.11 -17.30 -13.91
N ASP A 210 -6.16 -18.28 -13.02
CA ASP A 210 -5.98 -19.66 -13.47
C ASP A 210 -7.15 -20.02 -14.40
#